data_AF-A0A0S2DJP8-F1
#
_entry.id   AF-A0A0S2DJP8-F1
#
_cell.length_a   1.000
_cell.length_b   1.000
_cell.length_c   1.000
_cell.angle_alpha   90.00
_cell.angle_beta   90.00
_cell.angle_gamma   90.00
#
_symmetry.space_group_name_H-M   'P 1'
#
loop_
_entity.id
_entity.type
_entity.pdbx_description
1 polymer ?
#
loop_
_entity_poly.entity_id
_entity_poly.type
_entity_poly.pdbx_seq_one_letter_code
_entity_poly.pdbx_strand_id
1 'polypeptide(L)' 'MTIDPQLLRIETWRTRLIDQGFDGIEAFAAAYPRADRKRLKRLIQEAASMRHRHRMPRKLLRYIRELDEAANAHPQR' A
#
# COMPACT_ATOMS: atom_id res chain seq x y z
N MET A 1 -15.52 -8.11 -18.42
CA MET A 1 -14.28 -7.57 -17.83
C MET A 1 -14.43 -7.59 -16.32
N THR A 2 -13.90 -8.60 -15.63
CA THR A 2 -13.92 -8.63 -14.16
C THR A 2 -12.73 -7.81 -13.68
N ILE A 3 -13.00 -6.63 -13.12
CA ILE A 3 -11.96 -5.87 -12.44
C ILE A 3 -11.64 -6.64 -11.16
N ASP A 4 -10.38 -7.04 -11.00
CA ASP A 4 -9.94 -7.77 -9.82
C ASP A 4 -10.17 -6.92 -8.55
N PRO A 5 -10.99 -7.39 -7.59
CA PRO A 5 -11.35 -6.62 -6.41
C PRO A 5 -10.13 -6.36 -5.51
N GLN A 6 -9.11 -7.20 -5.58
CA GLN A 6 -7.87 -6.99 -4.85
C GLN A 6 -7.09 -5.80 -5.42
N LEU A 7 -6.96 -5.69 -6.75
CA LEU A 7 -6.29 -4.59 -7.44
C LEU A 7 -6.93 -3.24 -7.08
N LEU A 8 -8.26 -3.16 -7.05
CA LEU A 8 -9.00 -1.94 -6.65
C LEU A 8 -8.68 -1.52 -5.21
N ARG A 9 -8.63 -2.47 -4.27
CA ARG A 9 -8.26 -2.19 -2.87
C ARG A 9 -6.84 -1.65 -2.76
N ILE A 10 -5.88 -2.31 -3.42
CA ILE A 10 -4.47 -1.91 -3.42
C ILE A 10 -4.31 -0.50 -4.00
N GLU A 11 -5.01 -0.20 -5.09
CA GLU A 11 -4.92 1.11 -5.76
C GLU A 11 -5.53 2.24 -4.91
N THR A 12 -6.62 1.94 -4.19
CA THR A 12 -7.22 2.84 -3.20
C THR A 12 -6.24 3.17 -2.08
N TRP A 13 -5.64 2.14 -1.47
CA TRP A 13 -4.64 2.33 -0.41
C TRP A 13 -3.40 3.05 -0.91
N ARG A 14 -2.91 2.74 -2.12
CA ARG A 14 -1.77 3.44 -2.73
C ARG A 14 -2.03 4.94 -2.80
N THR A 15 -3.18 5.32 -3.32
CA THR A 15 -3.54 6.73 -3.51
C THR A 15 -3.65 7.43 -2.16
N ARG A 16 -4.37 6.81 -1.22
CA ARG A 16 -4.53 7.31 0.15
C ARG A 16 -3.21 7.51 0.88
N LEU A 17 -2.27 6.56 0.77
CA LEU A 17 -0.97 6.63 1.45
C LEU A 17 -0.07 7.74 0.90
N ILE A 18 -0.14 8.00 -0.41
CA ILE A 18 0.64 9.07 -1.05
C ILE A 18 0.05 10.44 -0.72
N ASP A 19 -1.29 10.54 -0.70
CA ASP A 19 -2.01 11.80 -0.49
C ASP A 19 -2.04 12.22 1.00
N GLN A 20 -2.43 11.29 1.88
CA GLN A 20 -2.60 11.57 3.31
C GLN A 20 -1.33 11.38 4.14
N GLY A 21 -0.30 10.74 3.59
CA GLY A 21 0.98 10.53 4.29
C GLY A 21 0.82 9.84 5.64
N PHE A 22 0.96 10.59 6.75
CA PHE A 22 0.90 10.06 8.11
C PHE A 22 -0.47 9.48 8.47
N ASP A 23 -1.55 10.20 8.20
CA ASP A 23 -2.92 9.73 8.49
C ASP A 23 -3.25 8.45 7.71
N GLY A 24 -2.81 8.39 6.46
CA GLY A 24 -2.92 7.18 5.64
C GLY A 24 -2.14 5.99 6.22
N ILE A 25 -0.95 6.22 6.79
CA ILE A 25 -0.15 5.18 7.44
C ILE A 25 -0.87 4.64 8.68
N GLU A 26 -1.48 5.50 9.50
CA GLU A 26 -2.22 5.07 10.69
C GLU A 26 -3.46 4.25 10.31
N ALA A 27 -4.25 4.74 9.34
CA ALA A 27 -5.41 4.01 8.83
C ALA A 27 -5.01 2.65 8.21
N PHE A 28 -3.91 2.61 7.46
CA PHE A 28 -3.42 1.36 6.88
C PHE A 28 -2.88 0.40 7.94
N ALA A 29 -2.17 0.89 8.96
CA ALA A 29 -1.70 0.06 10.06
C ALA A 29 -2.83 -0.45 10.96
N ALA A 30 -3.96 0.26 11.05
CA ALA A 30 -5.16 -0.22 11.70
C ALA A 30 -5.83 -1.36 10.92
N ALA A 31 -5.89 -1.25 9.57
CA ALA A 31 -6.42 -2.32 8.71
C ALA A 31 -5.46 -3.53 8.59
N TYR A 32 -4.16 -3.28 8.62
CA TYR A 32 -3.10 -4.27 8.47
C TYR A 32 -2.15 -4.18 9.67
N PRO A 33 -2.46 -4.82 10.81
CA PRO A 33 -1.65 -4.72 12.05
C PRO A 33 -0.22 -5.27 11.90
N ARG A 34 0.01 -6.11 10.88
CA ARG A 34 1.34 -6.62 10.51
C ARG A 34 2.18 -5.63 9.70
N ALA A 35 1.61 -4.50 9.28
CA ALA A 35 2.31 -3.48 8.51
C ALA A 35 3.36 -2.78 9.38
N ASP A 36 4.58 -2.68 8.87
CA ASP A 36 5.64 -1.92 9.53
C ASP A 36 5.50 -0.43 9.15
N ARG A 37 5.04 0.37 10.12
CA ARG A 37 4.78 1.81 9.93
C ARG A 37 6.03 2.58 9.50
N LYS A 38 7.21 2.20 10.00
CA LYS A 38 8.47 2.88 9.68
C LYS A 38 8.88 2.61 8.23
N ARG A 39 8.75 1.37 7.78
CA ARG A 39 8.98 0.95 6.40
C ARG A 39 7.98 1.60 5.45
N LEU A 40 6.70 1.62 5.82
CA LEU A 40 5.64 2.26 5.04
C LEU A 40 5.93 3.75 4.84
N LYS A 41 6.28 4.47 5.91
CA LYS A 41 6.68 5.88 5.85
C LYS A 41 7.84 6.12 4.87
N ARG A 42 8.91 5.33 4.95
CA ARG A 42 10.06 5.45 4.03
C ARG A 42 9.64 5.24 2.58
N LEU A 43 8.83 4.20 2.32
CA LEU A 43 8.34 3.90 0.97
C LEU A 43 7.45 5.00 0.40
N ILE A 44 6.62 5.64 1.23
CA ILE A 44 5.79 6.78 0.83
C ILE A 44 6.65 7.99 0.51
N GLN A 45 7.67 8.29 1.31
CA GLN A 45 8.60 9.40 1.04
C GLN A 45 9.42 9.17 -0.24
N GLU A 46 9.91 7.95 -0.47
CA GLU A 46 10.55 7.55 -1.73
C GLU A 46 9.56 7.70 -2.90
N ALA A 47 8.30 7.29 -2.72
CA ALA A 47 7.25 7.38 -3.74
C ALA A 47 6.88 8.83 -4.09
N ALA A 48 6.73 9.69 -3.09
CA ALA A 48 6.45 11.12 -3.27
C ALA A 48 7.58 11.80 -4.06
N SER A 49 8.84 11.48 -3.74
CA SER A 49 10.02 11.98 -4.47
C SER A 49 10.06 11.47 -5.92
N MET A 50 9.62 10.23 -6.18
CA MET A 50 9.55 9.64 -7.53
C MET A 50 8.37 10.15 -8.37
N ARG A 51 7.33 10.69 -7.74
CA ARG A 51 6.16 11.29 -8.42
C ARG A 51 6.58 12.44 -9.34
N HIS A 52 7.61 13.19 -8.94
CA HIS A 52 8.23 14.26 -9.73
C HIS A 52 9.09 13.75 -10.90
N ARG A 53 9.42 12.44 -10.93
CA ARG A 53 10.31 11.78 -11.92
C ARG A 53 9.56 10.88 -12.91
N HIS A 54 8.22 10.97 -13.01
CA HIS A 54 7.39 10.12 -13.89
C HIS A 54 7.56 8.60 -13.69
N ARG A 55 8.14 8.15 -12.56
CA ARG A 55 8.30 6.72 -12.27
C ARG A 55 7.28 6.25 -11.25
N MET A 56 6.54 5.20 -11.60
CA MET A 56 5.67 4.49 -10.65
C MET A 56 6.50 3.92 -9.49
N PRO A 57 6.09 4.14 -8.22
CA PRO A 57 6.77 3.61 -7.05
C PRO A 57 6.51 2.10 -6.90
N ARG A 58 7.22 1.29 -7.70
CA ARG A 58 7.08 -0.18 -7.73
C ARG A 58 7.25 -0.83 -6.35
N LYS A 59 8.12 -0.28 -5.50
CA LYS A 59 8.39 -0.79 -4.14
C LYS A 59 7.18 -0.66 -3.20
N LEU A 60 6.50 0.49 -3.21
CA LEU A 60 5.32 0.73 -2.39
C LEU A 60 4.18 -0.22 -2.78
N LEU A 61 3.92 -0.34 -4.09
CA LEU A 61 2.89 -1.24 -4.61
C LEU A 61 3.15 -2.70 -4.22
N ARG A 62 4.39 -3.16 -4.35
CA ARG A 62 4.79 -4.53 -3.94
C ARG A 62 4.54 -4.74 -2.45
N TYR A 63 4.93 -3.78 -1.61
CA TYR A 63 4.75 -3.91 -0.16
C TYR A 63 3.28 -3.97 0.27
N ILE A 64 2.42 -3.13 -0.33
CA ILE A 64 0.97 -3.18 -0.08
C ILE A 64 0.39 -4.52 -0.53
N ARG A 65 0.81 -5.04 -1.69
CA ARG A 65 0.40 -6.38 -2.17
C ARG A 65 0.81 -7.48 -1.19
N GLU A 66 2.06 -7.50 -0.75
CA GLU A 66 2.57 -8.50 0.20
C GLU A 66 1.77 -8.48 1.52
N LEU A 67 1.35 -7.31 2.00
CA LEU A 67 0.55 -7.18 3.21
C LEU A 67 -0.92 -7.54 3.00
N ASP A 68 -1.52 -7.14 1.89
CA ASP A 68 -2.89 -7.52 1.52
C ASP A 68 -3.00 -9.03 1.32
N GLU A 69 -2.01 -9.61 0.63
CA GLU A 69 -1.89 -11.05 0.47
C GLU A 69 -1.66 -11.72 1.82
N ALA A 70 -0.74 -11.27 2.67
CA ALA A 70 -0.54 -11.88 3.99
C ALA A 70 -1.73 -11.73 4.96
N ALA A 71 -2.57 -10.71 4.80
CA ALA A 71 -3.78 -10.52 5.58
C ALA A 71 -4.95 -11.36 5.05
N ASN A 72 -5.08 -11.45 3.73
CA ASN A 72 -6.16 -12.18 3.04
C ASN A 72 -5.80 -13.65 2.74
N ALA A 73 -4.52 -14.05 2.87
CA ALA A 73 -4.03 -15.42 2.74
C ALA A 73 -4.28 -16.24 4.01
N HIS A 74 -5.39 -15.97 4.71
CA HIS A 74 -5.98 -17.01 5.54
C HIS A 74 -6.45 -18.15 4.63
N PRO A 75 -6.06 -19.39 4.93
CA PRO A 75 -6.18 -20.52 4.01
C PRO A 75 -7.66 -20.86 3.85
N GLN A 76 -8.18 -20.63 2.65
CA GLN A 76 -9.33 -21.40 2.19
C GLN A 76 -8.77 -22.61 1.43
N ARG A 77 -8.18 -23.54 2.17
CA ARG A 77 -8.13 -24.97 1.86
C ARG A 77 -7.49 -25.78 2.97
#